data_AF-A0A949XRI5-F1
#
_entry.id   AF-A0A949XRI5-F1
#
_cell.length_a   1.000
_cell.length_b   1.000
_cell.length_c   1.000
_cell.angle_alpha   90.00
_cell.angle_beta   90.00
_cell.angle_gamma   90.00
#
_symmetry.space_group_name_H-M   'P 1'
#
loop_
_entity.id
_entity.type
_entity.pdbx_description
1 polymer ?
#
loop_
_entity_poly.entity_id
_entity_poly.type
_entity_poly.pdbx_seq_one_letter_code
_entity_poly.pdbx_strand_id
1 'polypeptide(L)'
;FLLQNNYQSAANEFRESLNGDLNPKWTEVWAHINLGKIFDITGQRDRAVNEYNHAIRTRDNTEGAQQEAAKYLKQPYERKRSNV
;
A
#
# COMPACT_ATOMS: atom_id res chain seq x y z
N PHE A 1 12.81 3.46 -16.46
CA PHE A 1 13.02 4.79 -15.84
C PHE A 1 11.70 5.51 -15.51
N LEU A 2 10.76 5.71 -16.44
CA LEU A 2 9.48 6.38 -16.15
C LEU A 2 8.67 5.76 -14.99
N LEU A 3 8.60 4.43 -14.91
CA LEU A 3 7.82 3.75 -13.87
C LEU A 3 8.39 3.93 -12.45
N GLN A 4 9.72 3.87 -12.29
CA GLN A 4 10.35 4.05 -10.97
C GLN A 4 10.10 5.45 -10.41
N ASN A 5 10.15 6.47 -11.28
CA ASN A 5 9.87 7.84 -10.87
C ASN A 5 8.39 7.99 -10.43
N ASN A 6 7.47 7.39 -11.19
CA ASN A 6 6.04 7.41 -10.85
C ASN A 6 5.73 6.68 -9.53
N TYR A 7 6.44 5.59 -9.21
CA TYR A 7 6.27 4.88 -7.94
C TYR A 7 6.77 5.70 -6.75
N GLN A 8 7.87 6.44 -6.92
CA GLN A 8 8.37 7.33 -5.86
C GLN A 8 7.40 8.47 -5.60
N SER A 9 6.86 9.09 -6.65
CA SER A 9 5.80 10.10 -6.52
C SER A 9 4.56 9.52 -5.84
N ALA A 10 4.06 8.37 -6.28
CA ALA A 10 2.90 7.73 -5.67
C ALA A 10 3.14 7.41 -4.17
N ALA A 11 4.33 6.95 -3.80
CA ALA A 11 4.66 6.70 -2.40
C ALA A 11 4.68 8.00 -1.58
N ASN A 12 5.09 9.12 -2.17
CA ASN A 12 5.05 10.41 -1.48
C ASN A 12 3.61 10.87 -1.25
N GLU A 13 2.74 10.78 -2.25
CA GLU A 13 1.31 11.15 -2.13
C GLU A 13 0.61 10.37 -1.01
N PHE A 14 0.84 9.05 -0.92
CA PHE A 14 0.26 8.25 0.17
C PHE A 14 0.84 8.60 1.54
N ARG A 15 2.11 9.00 1.62
CA ARG A 15 2.70 9.49 2.88
C ARG A 15 2.13 10.84 3.29
N GLU A 16 1.88 11.73 2.34
CA GLU A 16 1.21 13.00 2.62
C GLU A 16 -0.20 12.77 3.11
N SER A 17 -0.93 11.83 2.52
CA SER A 17 -2.24 11.39 3.02
C SER A 17 -2.15 10.89 4.46
N LEU A 18 -1.10 10.16 4.82
CA LEU A 18 -0.86 9.70 6.21
C LEU A 18 -0.51 10.83 7.19
N ASN A 19 0.02 11.95 6.70
CA ASN A 19 0.36 13.12 7.50
C ASN A 19 -0.79 14.13 7.65
N GLY A 20 -1.88 13.96 6.89
CA GLY A 20 -3.07 14.81 6.96
C GLY A 20 -4.04 14.41 8.07
N ASP A 21 -5.30 14.85 7.95
CA ASP A 21 -6.32 14.64 8.98
C ASP A 21 -6.88 13.20 9.02
N LEU A 22 -6.43 12.31 8.13
CA LEU A 22 -6.87 10.91 8.02
C LEU A 22 -8.40 10.75 7.99
N ASN A 23 -9.08 11.71 7.39
CA ASN A 23 -10.53 11.76 7.32
C ASN A 23 -10.99 11.58 5.87
N PRO A 24 -11.84 10.58 5.59
CA PRO A 24 -12.39 9.56 6.51
C PRO A 24 -11.33 8.52 6.95
N LYS A 25 -11.51 7.91 8.14
CA LYS A 25 -10.54 6.98 8.79
C LYS A 25 -10.04 5.84 7.90
N TRP A 26 -10.87 5.34 6.97
CA TRP A 26 -10.46 4.28 6.05
C TRP A 26 -9.30 4.71 5.12
N THR A 27 -9.04 6.01 5.00
CA THR A 27 -7.91 6.54 4.23
C THR A 27 -6.58 6.02 4.77
N GLU A 28 -6.44 5.89 6.10
CA GLU A 28 -5.23 5.37 6.74
C GLU A 28 -4.94 3.93 6.31
N VAL A 29 -5.95 3.04 6.37
CA VAL A 29 -5.75 1.62 6.02
C VAL A 29 -5.40 1.44 4.55
N TRP A 30 -6.06 2.19 3.66
CA TRP A 30 -5.82 2.09 2.23
C TRP A 30 -4.50 2.76 1.81
N ALA A 31 -4.07 3.82 2.49
CA ALA A 31 -2.76 4.43 2.26
C ALA A 31 -1.63 3.42 2.55
N HIS A 32 -1.69 2.73 3.69
CA HIS A 32 -0.74 1.67 4.02
C HIS A 32 -0.76 0.50 3.04
N ILE A 33 -1.95 0.02 2.61
CA ILE A 33 -2.04 -1.05 1.60
C ILE A 33 -1.37 -0.64 0.29
N ASN A 34 -1.61 0.59 -0.18
CA ASN A 34 -1.05 1.06 -1.44
C ASN A 34 0.45 1.32 -1.35
N LEU A 35 0.95 1.85 -0.23
CA LEU A 35 2.39 1.95 0.03
C LEU A 35 3.04 0.56 -0.01
N GLY A 36 2.42 -0.44 0.60
CA GLY A 36 2.88 -1.82 0.53
C GLY A 36 2.98 -2.33 -0.91
N LYS A 37 1.93 -2.10 -1.72
CA LYS A 37 1.91 -2.49 -3.15
C LYS A 37 3.05 -1.83 -3.92
N ILE A 38 3.32 -0.55 -3.69
CA ILE A 38 4.40 0.19 -4.34
C ILE A 38 5.77 -0.37 -3.93
N PHE A 39 5.96 -0.68 -2.65
CA PHE A 39 7.21 -1.27 -2.18
C PHE A 39 7.44 -2.66 -2.74
N ASP A 40 6.42 -3.51 -2.85
CA ASP A 40 6.53 -4.82 -3.51
C ASP A 40 6.96 -4.68 -4.97
N ILE A 41 6.33 -3.79 -5.74
CA ILE A 41 6.68 -3.56 -7.16
C ILE A 41 8.12 -3.04 -7.33
N THR A 42 8.61 -2.27 -6.36
CA THR A 42 9.97 -1.73 -6.37
C THR A 42 11.01 -2.66 -5.73
N GLY A 43 10.61 -3.87 -5.33
CA GLY A 43 11.49 -4.89 -4.74
C GLY A 43 11.83 -4.66 -3.27
N GLN A 44 11.19 -3.71 -2.60
CA GLN A 44 11.42 -3.36 -1.19
C GLN A 44 10.48 -4.16 -0.27
N ARG A 45 10.52 -5.49 -0.35
CA ARG A 45 9.55 -6.39 0.32
C ARG A 45 9.45 -6.16 1.83
N ASP A 46 10.56 -5.94 2.52
CA ASP A 46 10.55 -5.71 3.98
C ASP A 46 9.74 -4.46 4.34
N ARG A 47 9.88 -3.39 3.53
CA ARG A 47 9.06 -2.18 3.69
C ARG A 47 7.60 -2.47 3.38
N ALA A 48 7.32 -3.23 2.33
CA ALA A 48 5.96 -3.60 1.99
C ALA A 48 5.23 -4.34 3.13
N VAL A 49 5.90 -5.34 3.71
CA VAL A 49 5.37 -6.11 4.85
C VAL A 49 5.10 -5.20 6.06
N ASN A 50 5.97 -4.23 6.34
CA ASN A 50 5.73 -3.28 7.41
C ASN A 50 4.46 -2.45 7.16
N GLU A 51 4.26 -1.94 5.95
CA GLU A 51 3.06 -1.18 5.60
C GLU A 51 1.79 -2.04 5.71
N TYR A 52 1.81 -3.28 5.23
CA TYR A 52 0.65 -4.17 5.39
C TYR A 52 0.36 -4.49 6.86
N ASN A 53 1.38 -4.62 7.71
CA ASN A 53 1.18 -4.77 9.15
C ASN A 53 0.56 -3.52 9.79
N HIS A 54 0.93 -2.31 9.32
CA HIS A 54 0.27 -1.08 9.74
C HIS A 54 -1.21 -1.08 9.33
N ALA A 55 -1.52 -1.46 8.08
CA ALA A 55 -2.91 -1.61 7.63
C ALA A 55 -3.71 -2.60 8.50
N ILE A 56 -3.12 -3.72 8.93
CA ILE A 56 -3.81 -4.65 9.83
C ILE A 56 -4.07 -4.04 11.22
N ARG A 57 -3.16 -3.20 11.71
CA ARG A 57 -3.28 -2.57 13.03
C ARG A 57 -4.39 -1.51 13.10
N THR A 58 -4.77 -0.90 11.98
CA THR A 58 -5.89 0.06 11.96
C THR A 58 -7.22 -0.60 12.31
N ARG A 59 -7.34 -1.92 12.10
CA ARG A 59 -8.59 -2.71 12.27
C ARG A 59 -9.77 -2.20 11.44
N ASP A 60 -9.51 -1.34 10.47
CA ASP A 60 -10.53 -0.82 9.55
C ASP A 60 -10.68 -1.80 8.38
N ASN A 61 -11.87 -2.40 8.25
CA ASN A 61 -12.20 -3.36 7.19
C ASN A 61 -13.15 -2.76 6.13
N THR A 62 -13.19 -1.44 6.01
CA THR A 62 -13.90 -0.75 4.93
C THR A 62 -13.44 -1.29 3.59
N GLU A 63 -14.40 -1.65 2.73
CA GLU A 63 -14.11 -2.23 1.39
C GLU A 63 -13.21 -3.48 1.42
N GLY A 64 -13.18 -4.23 2.53
CA GLY A 64 -12.36 -5.45 2.65
C GLY A 64 -10.86 -5.20 2.84
N ALA A 65 -10.47 -3.99 3.27
CA ALA A 65 -9.07 -3.59 3.43
C ALA A 65 -8.23 -4.56 4.27
N GLN A 66 -8.77 -5.12 5.37
CA GLN A 66 -8.05 -6.08 6.21
C GLN A 66 -7.74 -7.38 5.45
N GLN A 67 -8.68 -7.85 4.62
CA GLN A 67 -8.50 -9.05 3.82
C GLN A 67 -7.42 -8.83 2.76
N GLU A 68 -7.42 -7.66 2.13
CA GLU A 68 -6.45 -7.26 1.13
C GLU A 68 -5.04 -7.12 1.75
N ALA A 69 -4.90 -6.49 2.91
CA ALA A 69 -3.64 -6.42 3.64
C ALA A 69 -3.13 -7.82 4.06
N ALA A 70 -4.00 -8.68 4.59
CA ALA A 70 -3.65 -10.04 5.00
C ALA A 70 -3.21 -10.91 3.80
N LYS A 71 -3.86 -10.74 2.64
CA LYS A 71 -3.46 -11.38 1.39
C LYS A 71 -2.05 -10.98 1.00
N TYR A 72 -1.72 -9.68 1.06
CA TYR A 72 -0.39 -9.22 0.66
C TYR A 72 0.72 -9.44 1.68
N LEU A 73 0.38 -9.67 2.95
CA LEU A 73 1.33 -10.24 3.91
C LEU A 73 1.77 -11.64 3.51
N LYS A 74 0.85 -12.48 3.02
CA LYS A 74 1.14 -13.85 2.61
C LYS A 74 1.88 -13.91 1.27
N GLN A 75 1.47 -13.09 0.31
CA GLN A 75 2.04 -13.09 -1.04
C GLN A 75 2.36 -11.65 -1.48
N PRO A 76 3.57 -11.36 -1.99
CA PRO A 76 3.87 -10.04 -2.54
C PRO A 76 2.87 -9.61 -3.62
N TYR A 77 2.54 -8.33 -3.65
CA TYR A 77 1.79 -7.77 -4.75
C TYR A 77 2.65 -7.78 -6.02
N GLU A 78 2.24 -8.60 -6.96
CA GLU A 78 2.77 -8.57 -8.31
C GLU A 78 1.80 -7.77 -9.17
N ARG A 79 2.29 -6.66 -9.74
CA ARG A 79 1.54 -5.98 -10.78
C ARG A 79 1.42 -6.96 -11.95
N LYS A 80 0.22 -7.46 -12.22
CA LYS A 80 -0.07 -8.16 -13.48
C LYS A 80 0.38 -7.22 -14.60
N ARG A 81 1.45 -7.58 -15.31
CA ARG A 81 1.71 -6.99 -16.62
C ARG A 81 0.48 -7.36 -17.45
N SER A 82 -0.42 -6.41 -17.64
CA SER A 82 -1.36 -6.48 -18.74
C SER A 82 -0.48 -6.53 -19.99
N ASN A 83 -0.21 -7.74 -20.49
CA ASN A 83 0.32 -7.93 -21.82
C ASN A 83 -0.80 -7.48 -22.76
N VAL A 84 -0.79 -6.20 -23.11
CA VAL A 84 -1.45 -5.67 -24.30
C VAL A 84 -0.53 -5.88 -25.49
#